data_AF-A0A494TRD5-F1
#
_entry.id   AF-A0A494TRD5-F1
#
_cell.length_a   1.000
_cell.length_b   1.000
_cell.length_c   1.000
_cell.angle_alpha   90.00
_cell.angle_beta   90.00
_cell.angle_gamma   90.00
#
_symmetry.space_group_name_H-M   'P 1'
#
loop_
_entity.id
_entity.type
_entity.pdbx_description
1 polymer ?
#
loop_
_entity_poly.entity_id
_entity_poly.type
_entity_poly.pdbx_seq_one_letter_code
_entity_poly.pdbx_strand_id
1 'polypeptide(L)'
;MVMHVLERRKIATEATMARFVGKEFRWGSADCAKLAAFHLRQLGVKVGIAKAGKWTTALGAKAALKRMGVKSLSELADKHLAEIAPAAALPGDIMIMPGDNDFEGLAIVLGNGAVLGWHEEAEGCAVLRITYEQTRAWRAIV
;
A
#
# COMPACT_ATOMS: atom_id res chain seq x y z
N MET A 1 -6.04 -3.02 -28.92
CA MET A 1 -4.63 -3.22 -28.51
C MET A 1 -4.62 -3.69 -27.07
N VAL A 2 -3.95 -4.80 -26.76
CA VAL A 2 -3.79 -5.26 -25.37
C VAL A 2 -2.64 -4.45 -24.75
N MET A 3 -2.93 -3.67 -23.71
CA MET A 3 -1.93 -2.88 -23.00
C MET A 3 -0.92 -3.80 -22.28
N HIS A 4 0.38 -3.51 -22.41
CA HIS A 4 1.44 -4.33 -21.83
C HIS A 4 1.45 -4.23 -20.29
N VAL A 5 1.87 -5.28 -19.59
CA VAL A 5 1.83 -5.33 -18.11
C VAL A 5 2.61 -4.20 -17.44
N LEU A 6 3.77 -3.83 -17.99
CA LEU A 6 4.59 -2.73 -17.46
C LEU A 6 3.92 -1.37 -17.66
N GLU A 7 3.17 -1.20 -18.75
CA GLU A 7 2.42 0.03 -19.02
C GLU A 7 1.26 0.17 -18.03
N ARG A 8 0.56 -0.93 -17.71
CA ARG A 8 -0.48 -0.95 -16.65
C ARG A 8 0.08 -0.52 -15.30
N ARG A 9 1.25 -1.06 -14.92
CA ARG A 9 1.94 -0.70 -13.68
C ARG A 9 2.25 0.78 -13.63
N LYS A 10 2.87 1.31 -14.70
CA LYS A 10 3.22 2.72 -14.82
C LYS A 10 1.98 3.61 -14.61
N ILE A 11 0.92 3.37 -15.38
CA ILE A 11 -0.32 4.18 -15.32
C ILE A 11 -0.95 4.13 -13.93
N ALA A 12 -1.02 2.95 -13.30
CA ALA A 12 -1.57 2.80 -11.97
C ALA A 12 -0.72 3.51 -10.90
N THR A 13 0.61 3.45 -11.00
CA THR A 13 1.52 4.14 -10.10
C THR A 13 1.42 5.65 -10.25
N GLU A 14 1.41 6.17 -11.48
CA GLU A 14 1.23 7.60 -11.77
C GLU A 14 -0.10 8.12 -11.23
N ALA A 15 -1.20 7.36 -11.42
CA ALA A 15 -2.51 7.70 -10.86
C ALA A 15 -2.50 7.72 -9.32
N THR A 16 -1.81 6.77 -8.68
CA THR A 16 -1.68 6.76 -7.22
C THR A 16 -0.86 7.96 -6.73
N MET A 17 0.27 8.25 -7.38
CA MET A 17 1.09 9.42 -7.04
C MET A 17 0.28 10.71 -7.18
N ALA A 18 -0.38 10.92 -8.31
CA ALA A 18 -1.22 12.09 -8.56
C ALA A 18 -2.34 12.25 -7.51
N ARG A 19 -2.84 11.15 -6.96
CA ARG A 19 -3.89 11.18 -5.94
C ARG A 19 -3.37 11.49 -4.54
N PHE A 20 -2.20 11.00 -4.16
CA PHE A 20 -1.77 10.97 -2.77
C PHE A 20 -0.59 11.87 -2.43
N VAL A 21 0.33 12.14 -3.36
CA VAL A 21 1.51 12.97 -3.07
C VAL A 21 1.12 14.29 -2.41
N GLY A 22 1.80 14.65 -1.32
CA GLY A 22 1.57 15.87 -0.54
C GLY A 22 0.37 15.81 0.41
N LYS A 23 -0.42 14.73 0.43
CA LYS A 23 -1.54 14.62 1.37
C LYS A 23 -1.06 14.28 2.77
N GLU A 24 -1.46 15.07 3.75
CA GLU A 24 -1.33 14.74 5.17
C GLU A 24 -1.96 13.39 5.49
N PHE A 25 -1.36 12.68 6.43
CA PHE A 25 -1.89 11.41 6.91
C PHE A 25 -3.23 11.61 7.64
N ARG A 26 -4.27 10.88 7.21
CA ARG A 26 -5.60 10.89 7.83
C ARG A 26 -6.23 9.50 7.77
N TRP A 27 -6.40 8.88 8.93
CA TRP A 27 -7.07 7.59 9.07
C TRP A 27 -8.40 7.54 8.30
N GLY A 28 -8.56 6.52 7.48
CA GLY A 28 -9.78 6.23 6.73
C GLY A 28 -9.97 7.05 5.45
N SER A 29 -9.04 7.95 5.11
CA SER A 29 -9.17 8.79 3.90
C SER A 29 -7.85 8.98 3.14
N ALA A 30 -6.76 9.25 3.85
CA ALA A 30 -5.40 9.38 3.35
C ALA A 30 -4.45 8.59 4.26
N ASP A 31 -4.57 7.27 4.21
CA ASP A 31 -3.71 6.34 4.94
C ASP A 31 -3.20 5.23 4.02
N CYS A 32 -2.29 4.40 4.54
CA CYS A 32 -1.66 3.33 3.79
C CYS A 32 -2.66 2.33 3.19
N ALA A 33 -3.73 1.98 3.92
CA ALA A 33 -4.74 1.04 3.45
C ALA A 33 -5.59 1.63 2.30
N LYS A 34 -5.94 2.92 2.38
CA LYS A 34 -6.63 3.63 1.28
C LYS A 34 -5.73 3.82 0.06
N LEU A 35 -4.45 4.09 0.26
CA LEU A 35 -3.46 4.17 -0.80
C LEU A 35 -3.30 2.84 -1.52
N ALA A 36 -3.10 1.74 -0.79
CA ALA A 36 -2.99 0.40 -1.35
C ALA A 36 -4.26 -0.03 -2.08
N ALA A 37 -5.44 0.19 -1.48
CA ALA A 37 -6.71 -0.19 -2.09
C ALA A 37 -7.03 0.62 -3.36
N PHE A 38 -6.70 1.91 -3.38
CA PHE A 38 -6.81 2.72 -4.60
C PHE A 38 -5.88 2.19 -5.68
N HIS A 39 -4.60 1.95 -5.35
CA HIS A 39 -3.62 1.46 -6.32
C HIS A 39 -4.02 0.10 -6.93
N LEU A 40 -4.42 -0.85 -6.09
CA LEU A 40 -4.90 -2.16 -6.54
C LEU A 40 -6.15 -2.06 -7.42
N ARG A 41 -7.05 -1.11 -7.13
CA ARG A 41 -8.20 -0.83 -8.01
C ARG A 41 -7.76 -0.31 -9.38
N GLN A 42 -6.75 0.55 -9.46
CA GLN A 42 -6.20 1.01 -10.74
C GLN A 42 -5.59 -0.14 -11.55
N LEU A 43 -5.10 -1.17 -10.87
CA LEU A 43 -4.59 -2.41 -11.47
C LEU A 43 -5.68 -3.46 -11.76
N GLY A 44 -6.94 -3.18 -11.45
CA GLY A 44 -8.06 -4.12 -11.64
C GLY A 44 -8.19 -5.19 -10.56
N VAL A 45 -7.42 -5.11 -9.48
CA VAL A 45 -7.44 -6.07 -8.36
C VAL A 45 -8.52 -5.68 -7.34
N LYS A 46 -9.39 -6.63 -7.00
CA LYS A 46 -10.49 -6.43 -6.05
C LYS A 46 -10.08 -6.83 -4.63
N VAL A 47 -9.81 -5.86 -3.76
CA VAL A 47 -9.39 -6.09 -2.36
C VAL A 47 -10.51 -6.08 -1.30
N GLY A 48 -11.79 -6.11 -1.70
CA GLY A 48 -12.88 -6.31 -0.73
C GLY A 48 -12.97 -5.29 0.42
N ILE A 49 -12.31 -4.13 0.31
CA ILE A 49 -12.15 -3.15 1.42
C ILE A 49 -13.47 -2.58 1.95
N ALA A 50 -14.59 -2.76 1.23
CA ALA A 50 -15.91 -2.43 1.73
C ALA A 50 -16.23 -3.13 3.07
N LYS A 51 -15.73 -4.35 3.29
CA LYS A 51 -15.90 -5.10 4.55
C LYS A 51 -15.20 -4.44 5.75
N ALA A 52 -14.21 -3.58 5.50
CA ALA A 52 -13.49 -2.85 6.53
C ALA A 52 -14.37 -1.83 7.26
N GLY A 53 -15.47 -1.35 6.64
CA GLY A 53 -16.29 -0.27 7.19
C GLY A 53 -15.53 1.07 7.22
N LYS A 54 -16.00 2.01 8.06
CA LYS A 54 -15.35 3.31 8.29
C LYS A 54 -14.42 3.23 9.51
N TRP A 55 -13.33 3.98 9.47
CA TRP A 55 -12.44 4.22 10.60
C TRP A 55 -11.86 5.63 10.50
N THR A 56 -11.50 6.22 11.64
CA THR A 56 -10.89 7.56 11.74
C THR A 56 -9.76 7.60 12.77
N THR A 57 -9.41 6.46 13.35
CA THR A 57 -8.36 6.30 14.37
C THR A 57 -7.60 5.00 14.17
N ALA A 58 -6.42 4.88 14.79
CA ALA A 58 -5.62 3.65 14.77
C ALA A 58 -6.38 2.44 15.37
N LEU A 59 -7.09 2.64 16.49
CA LEU A 59 -7.95 1.59 17.08
C LEU A 59 -9.09 1.20 16.13
N GLY A 60 -9.68 2.17 15.43
CA GLY A 60 -10.68 1.92 14.40
C GLY A 60 -10.12 1.11 13.23
N ALA A 61 -8.87 1.35 12.84
CA ALA A 61 -8.17 0.57 11.81
C ALA A 61 -7.90 -0.87 12.27
N LYS A 62 -7.43 -1.10 13.51
CA LYS A 62 -7.30 -2.44 14.10
C LYS A 62 -8.65 -3.18 14.11
N ALA A 63 -9.73 -2.50 14.50
CA ALA A 63 -11.08 -3.07 14.44
C ALA A 63 -11.54 -3.38 13.01
N ALA A 64 -11.12 -2.59 12.01
CA ALA A 64 -11.40 -2.82 10.60
C ALA A 64 -10.73 -4.10 10.09
N LEU A 65 -9.46 -4.35 10.46
CA LEU A 65 -8.76 -5.60 10.15
C LEU A 65 -9.50 -6.81 10.74
N LYS A 66 -9.93 -6.72 12.01
CA LYS A 66 -10.72 -7.77 12.65
C LYS A 66 -12.03 -8.06 11.90
N ARG A 67 -12.74 -7.04 11.42
CA ARG A 67 -13.96 -7.22 10.58
C ARG A 67 -13.66 -7.89 9.25
N MET A 68 -12.47 -7.68 8.71
CA MET A 68 -11.98 -8.36 7.49
C MET A 68 -11.49 -9.80 7.75
N GLY A 69 -11.41 -10.21 9.01
CA GLY A 69 -10.99 -11.54 9.43
C GLY A 69 -9.47 -11.74 9.36
N VAL A 70 -8.69 -10.67 9.54
CA VAL A 70 -7.22 -10.69 9.53
C VAL A 70 -6.68 -9.91 10.73
N LYS A 71 -5.46 -10.20 11.17
CA LYS A 71 -4.82 -9.58 12.35
C LYS A 71 -3.91 -8.42 11.99
N SER A 72 -3.36 -8.40 10.79
CA SER A 72 -2.41 -7.38 10.33
C SER A 72 -2.64 -6.97 8.87
N LEU A 73 -1.94 -5.92 8.43
CA LEU A 73 -1.96 -5.50 7.03
C LEU A 73 -1.21 -6.50 6.16
N SER A 74 -0.13 -7.08 6.68
CA SER A 74 0.58 -8.14 5.97
C SER A 74 -0.32 -9.37 5.74
N GLU A 75 -1.09 -9.82 6.73
CA GLU A 75 -2.03 -10.93 6.56
C GLU A 75 -3.15 -10.58 5.56
N LEU A 76 -3.56 -9.31 5.52
CA LEU A 76 -4.48 -8.83 4.49
C LEU A 76 -3.87 -8.92 3.09
N ALA A 77 -2.60 -8.53 2.94
CA ALA A 77 -1.89 -8.60 1.68
C ALA A 77 -1.72 -10.07 1.22
N ASP A 78 -1.33 -10.97 2.13
CA ASP A 78 -1.19 -12.42 1.88
C ASP A 78 -2.47 -13.06 1.34
N LYS A 79 -3.63 -12.61 1.84
CA LYS A 79 -4.93 -13.11 1.40
C LYS A 79 -5.28 -12.72 -0.03
N HIS A 80 -4.69 -11.65 -0.57
CA HIS A 80 -5.07 -11.06 -1.84
C HIS A 80 -3.99 -11.11 -2.90
N LEU A 81 -2.73 -11.21 -2.51
CA LEU A 81 -1.57 -11.03 -3.37
C LEU A 81 -0.53 -12.13 -3.10
N ALA A 82 0.27 -12.43 -4.12
CA ALA A 82 1.39 -13.35 -3.96
C ALA A 82 2.57 -12.62 -3.31
N GLU A 83 3.04 -13.12 -2.18
CA GLU A 83 4.28 -12.64 -1.55
C GLU A 83 5.48 -12.90 -2.47
N ILE A 84 6.42 -11.96 -2.46
CA ILE A 84 7.68 -12.00 -3.20
C ILE A 84 8.82 -11.53 -2.30
N ALA A 85 10.05 -11.94 -2.62
CA ALA A 85 11.22 -11.35 -1.99
C ALA A 85 11.26 -9.83 -2.25
N PRO A 86 11.55 -8.98 -1.25
CA PRO A 86 11.66 -7.53 -1.45
C PRO A 86 12.58 -7.12 -2.60
N ALA A 87 13.68 -7.85 -2.81
CA ALA A 87 14.62 -7.62 -3.91
C ALA A 87 14.04 -7.90 -5.31
N ALA A 88 12.94 -8.64 -5.41
CA ALA A 88 12.23 -8.93 -6.65
C ALA A 88 11.07 -7.96 -6.92
N ALA A 89 10.88 -6.95 -6.06
CA ALA A 89 9.80 -6.00 -6.18
C ALA A 89 9.99 -5.09 -7.41
N LEU A 90 8.89 -4.88 -8.13
CA LEU A 90 8.83 -4.01 -9.30
C LEU A 90 7.96 -2.78 -9.03
N PRO A 91 8.07 -1.70 -9.82
CA PRO A 91 7.18 -0.56 -9.70
C PRO A 91 5.70 -0.97 -9.74
N GLY A 92 4.93 -0.53 -8.75
CA GLY A 92 3.53 -0.91 -8.53
C GLY A 92 3.32 -2.14 -7.62
N ASP A 93 4.37 -2.84 -7.20
CA ASP A 93 4.24 -3.84 -6.12
C ASP A 93 4.02 -3.17 -4.77
N ILE A 94 3.55 -3.94 -3.78
CA ILE A 94 3.29 -3.44 -2.43
C ILE A 94 4.42 -3.87 -1.51
N MET A 95 4.86 -2.99 -0.63
CA MET A 95 5.88 -3.27 0.37
C MET A 95 5.37 -2.90 1.76
N ILE A 96 5.74 -3.71 2.76
CA ILE A 96 5.50 -3.39 4.15
C ILE A 96 6.49 -2.30 4.60
N MET A 97 6.02 -1.36 5.40
CA MET A 97 6.85 -0.35 6.06
C MET A 97 6.73 -0.54 7.58
N PRO A 98 7.82 -0.33 8.33
CA PRO A 98 7.73 -0.20 9.78
C PRO A 98 6.80 0.98 10.10
N GLY A 99 6.05 0.84 11.18
CA GLY A 99 5.20 1.90 11.72
C GLY A 99 5.12 1.78 13.23
N ASP A 100 4.52 2.77 13.86
CA ASP A 100 4.50 2.86 15.32
C ASP A 100 3.41 2.00 15.98
N ASN A 101 3.55 1.78 17.28
CA ASN A 101 2.51 1.21 18.14
C ASN A 101 1.96 -0.15 17.65
N ASP A 102 2.87 -1.01 17.21
CA ASP A 102 2.59 -2.33 16.63
C ASP A 102 1.66 -2.27 15.41
N PHE A 103 1.77 -1.20 14.61
CA PHE A 103 1.00 -1.03 13.39
C PHE A 103 1.92 -0.97 12.18
N GLU A 104 1.73 -1.89 11.25
CA GLU A 104 2.48 -1.89 10.00
C GLU A 104 1.97 -0.79 9.06
N GLY A 105 2.83 -0.33 8.14
CA GLY A 105 2.46 0.52 7.01
C GLY A 105 2.49 -0.26 5.69
N LEU A 106 1.67 0.13 4.71
CA LEU A 106 1.79 -0.34 3.32
C LEU A 106 2.23 0.82 2.43
N ALA A 107 3.16 0.54 1.53
CA ALA A 107 3.67 1.51 0.55
C ALA A 107 3.67 0.92 -0.87
N ILE A 108 3.61 1.78 -1.89
CA ILE A 108 3.71 1.36 -3.30
C ILE A 108 5.15 1.50 -3.76
N VAL A 109 5.74 0.43 -4.29
CA VAL A 109 7.09 0.44 -4.86
C VAL A 109 7.12 1.32 -6.10
N LEU A 110 8.07 2.25 -6.17
CA LEU A 110 8.30 3.13 -7.32
C LEU A 110 9.49 2.69 -8.18
N GLY A 111 10.30 1.74 -7.67
CA GLY A 111 11.56 1.33 -8.26
C GLY A 111 12.74 2.16 -7.74
N ASN A 112 13.95 1.80 -8.17
CA ASN A 112 15.20 2.48 -7.77
C ASN A 112 15.37 2.64 -6.23
N GLY A 113 14.91 1.66 -5.44
CA GLY A 113 14.96 1.72 -3.98
C GLY A 113 14.02 2.75 -3.35
N ALA A 114 12.92 3.11 -4.02
CA ALA A 114 11.95 4.08 -3.53
C ALA A 114 10.52 3.50 -3.44
N VAL A 115 9.75 4.04 -2.49
CA VAL A 115 8.32 3.75 -2.29
C VAL A 115 7.52 5.03 -2.12
N LEU A 116 6.21 4.97 -2.35
CA LEU A 116 5.25 6.01 -2.02
C LEU A 116 4.53 5.65 -0.71
N GLY A 117 4.64 6.50 0.29
CA GLY A 117 4.06 6.27 1.62
C GLY A 117 4.08 7.52 2.50
N TRP A 118 3.90 7.35 3.81
CA TRP A 118 4.02 8.41 4.82
C TRP A 118 5.19 8.10 5.76
N HIS A 119 5.83 9.15 6.24
CA HIS A 119 6.89 9.12 7.25
C HIS A 119 6.73 10.34 8.16
N GLU A 120 7.13 10.26 9.43
CA GLU A 120 6.97 11.36 10.41
C GLU A 120 7.76 12.62 10.03
N GLU A 121 8.90 12.45 9.35
CA GLU A 121 9.74 13.55 8.86
C GLU A 121 9.26 14.13 7.52
N ALA A 122 8.18 13.60 6.92
CA ALA A 122 7.62 14.11 5.69
C ALA A 122 6.32 14.87 5.95
N GLU A 123 6.13 16.02 5.30
CA GLU A 123 4.91 16.86 5.45
C GLU A 123 3.61 16.16 4.99
N GLY A 124 3.73 15.08 4.22
CA GLY A 124 2.61 14.31 3.74
C GLY A 124 3.07 13.05 3.02
N CYS A 125 2.20 12.48 2.19
CA CYS A 125 2.58 11.32 1.39
C CYS A 125 3.71 11.71 0.42
N ALA A 126 4.83 11.01 0.49
CA ALA A 126 6.05 11.37 -0.19
C ALA A 126 6.74 10.14 -0.81
N VAL A 127 7.72 10.42 -1.66
CA VAL A 127 8.66 9.41 -2.14
C VAL A 127 9.68 9.17 -1.03
N LEU A 128 9.66 7.96 -0.47
CA LEU A 128 10.53 7.55 0.63
C LEU A 128 11.59 6.58 0.11
N ARG A 129 12.76 6.58 0.75
CA ARG A 129 13.82 5.61 0.48
C ARG A 129 13.56 4.34 1.27
N ILE A 130 13.65 3.20 0.60
CA ILE A 130 13.64 1.88 1.25
C ILE A 130 14.95 1.72 2.02
N THR A 131 14.87 1.20 3.24
CA THR A 131 16.02 0.85 4.09
C THR A 131 16.08 -0.68 4.21
N TYR A 132 16.81 -1.21 5.19
CA TYR A 132 16.89 -2.66 5.42
C TYR A 132 15.75 -3.20 6.29
N GLU A 133 14.83 -2.35 6.75
CA GLU A 133 13.78 -2.72 7.70
C GLU A 133 12.52 -3.29 7.01
N GLN A 134 12.38 -3.11 5.70
CA GLN A 134 11.25 -3.63 4.94
C GLN A 134 11.47 -5.10 4.58
N THR A 135 10.81 -5.98 5.31
CA THR A 135 11.08 -7.43 5.22
C THR A 135 10.17 -8.18 4.25
N ARG A 136 9.07 -7.57 3.79
CA ARG A 136 8.04 -8.26 2.99
C ARG A 136 7.50 -7.39 1.84
N ALA A 137 7.18 -8.05 0.72
CA ALA A 137 6.60 -7.42 -0.45
C ALA A 137 5.63 -8.35 -1.18
N TRP A 138 4.71 -7.78 -1.95
CA TRP A 138 3.69 -8.54 -2.69
C TRP A 138 3.56 -8.08 -4.13
N ARG A 139 3.41 -9.06 -5.03
CA ARG A 139 3.19 -8.85 -6.44
C ARG A 139 1.76 -8.34 -6.67
N ALA A 140 1.63 -7.10 -7.17
CA ALA A 140 0.32 -6.49 -7.34
C ALA A 140 -0.45 -7.01 -8.58
N ILE A 141 0.26 -7.25 -9.68
CA ILE A 141 -0.29 -7.92 -10.88
C ILE A 141 0.76 -8.82 -11.54
N VAL A 142 0.27 -9.92 -12.12
CA VAL A 142 1.02 -10.80 -13.03
C VAL A 142 0.81 -10.39 -14.48
#